data_AF-F3FTB2-F1
#
_entry.id   AF-F3FTB2-F1
#
_cell.length_a   1.000
_cell.length_b   1.000
_cell.length_c   1.000
_cell.angle_alpha   90.00
_cell.angle_beta   90.00
_cell.angle_gamma   90.00
#
_symmetry.space_group_name_H-M   'P 1'
#
loop_
_entity.id
_entity.type
_entity.pdbx_description
1 polymer ?
#
loop_
_entity_poly.entity_id
_entity_poly.type
_entity_poly.pdbx_seq_one_letter_code
_entity_poly.pdbx_strand_id
1 'polypeptide(L)'
;SAQQFAAPLLSKAFVERFKLDLDVEAFQLMTWRYDSTWSPAPLEQTLLQAALQNFAPSNRSRFDPYSAILRTGGLRYWLIDSAQRRYKVEYRDRQAIDLEQFADFCHELDLGRQYQTHLDSVFKPPGPAAQAVASAFMDSERAAVEVLAHIAVMKGDITEAAYQTLLDMVKSVDQPRWDGKDVRYCQLHMLDTYTFPGSLLQGALLIQQDGARPDDGPCLVYLPSESSHPIKQFASLWAFNVWLVTALGSEHYRRYFSRVVSLGQASAFFTKLTRGCIRP
;
A
#
# COMPACT_ATOMS: atom_id res chain seq x y z
N SER A 1 15.96 -5.06 -2.29
CA SER A 1 14.50 -5.28 -2.09
C SER A 1 14.28 -6.18 -0.88
N ALA A 2 13.06 -6.26 -0.33
CA ALA A 2 12.74 -7.19 0.77
C ALA A 2 13.11 -8.64 0.43
N GLN A 3 12.88 -9.05 -0.82
CA GLN A 3 13.25 -10.36 -1.34
C GLN A 3 14.76 -10.60 -1.27
N GLN A 4 15.59 -9.68 -1.79
CA GLN A 4 17.05 -9.81 -1.77
C GLN A 4 17.63 -9.88 -0.34
N PHE A 5 16.97 -9.24 0.63
CA PHE A 5 17.37 -9.30 2.03
C PHE A 5 16.94 -10.62 2.68
N ALA A 6 15.67 -10.99 2.55
CA ALA A 6 15.06 -12.06 3.33
C ALA A 6 15.25 -13.46 2.72
N ALA A 7 15.31 -13.60 1.39
CA ALA A 7 15.47 -14.89 0.73
C ALA A 7 16.73 -15.66 1.18
N PRO A 8 17.95 -15.08 1.17
CA PRO A 8 19.15 -15.81 1.57
C PRO A 8 19.13 -16.18 3.07
N LEU A 9 18.59 -15.31 3.93
CA LEU A 9 18.44 -15.57 5.36
C LEU A 9 17.47 -16.74 5.61
N LEU A 10 16.33 -16.72 4.92
CA LEU A 10 15.32 -17.75 5.02
C LEU A 10 15.86 -19.09 4.52
N SER A 11 16.44 -19.16 3.32
CA SER A 11 16.99 -20.40 2.76
C SER A 11 18.03 -21.03 3.69
N LYS A 12 18.96 -20.22 4.21
CA LYS A 12 19.98 -20.72 5.16
C LYS A 12 19.34 -21.29 6.42
N ALA A 13 18.45 -20.52 7.06
CA ALA A 13 17.79 -20.95 8.29
C ALA A 13 16.90 -22.18 8.07
N PHE A 14 16.29 -22.30 6.89
CA PHE A 14 15.44 -23.43 6.50
C PHE A 14 16.25 -24.72 6.37
N VAL A 15 17.43 -24.66 5.72
CA VAL A 15 18.38 -25.78 5.65
C VAL A 15 18.84 -26.19 7.05
N GLU A 16 19.15 -25.22 7.92
CA GLU A 16 19.59 -25.49 9.29
C GLU A 16 18.51 -26.19 10.13
N ARG A 17 17.25 -25.73 10.03
CA ARG A 17 16.11 -26.23 10.81
C ARG A 17 15.53 -27.54 10.29
N PHE A 18 15.22 -27.59 8.99
CA PHE A 18 14.47 -28.69 8.37
C PHE A 18 15.35 -29.68 7.60
N LYS A 19 16.66 -29.39 7.44
CA LYS A 19 17.60 -30.21 6.66
C LYS A 19 17.16 -30.41 5.20
N LEU A 20 16.45 -29.43 4.67
CA LEU A 20 15.94 -29.40 3.30
C LEU A 20 16.46 -28.16 2.59
N ASP A 21 17.06 -28.37 1.42
CA ASP A 21 17.47 -27.30 0.52
C ASP A 21 16.33 -27.01 -0.46
N LEU A 22 15.42 -26.13 -0.02
CA LEU A 22 14.29 -25.68 -0.83
C LEU A 22 14.51 -24.26 -1.30
N ASP A 23 14.22 -24.05 -2.58
CA ASP A 23 14.03 -22.70 -3.10
C ASP A 23 12.74 -22.12 -2.51
N VAL A 24 12.90 -21.13 -1.63
CA VAL A 24 11.83 -20.48 -0.86
C VAL A 24 10.87 -19.66 -1.73
N GLU A 25 11.19 -19.47 -3.02
CA GLU A 25 10.35 -18.81 -4.00
C GLU A 25 9.66 -19.82 -4.94
N ALA A 26 10.29 -20.97 -5.19
CA ALA A 26 9.70 -22.06 -5.96
C ALA A 26 8.76 -22.96 -5.15
N PHE A 27 8.80 -22.87 -3.82
CA PHE A 27 7.88 -23.53 -2.89
C PHE A 27 6.95 -22.52 -2.22
N GLN A 28 5.78 -23.01 -1.83
CA GLN A 28 4.71 -22.22 -1.26
C GLN A 28 4.10 -22.87 -0.02
N LEU A 29 3.64 -22.02 0.90
CA LEU A 29 2.64 -22.39 1.88
C LEU A 29 1.26 -22.19 1.25
N MET A 30 0.51 -23.27 1.12
CA MET A 30 -0.90 -23.25 0.74
C MET A 30 -1.75 -23.44 1.98
N THR A 31 -2.60 -22.45 2.29
CA THR A 31 -3.59 -22.53 3.36
C THR A 31 -4.97 -22.71 2.77
N TRP A 32 -5.67 -23.78 3.16
CA TRP A 32 -7.03 -24.02 2.69
C TRP A 32 -7.99 -22.99 3.34
N ARG A 33 -8.79 -22.33 2.51
CA ARG A 33 -9.73 -21.27 2.92
C ARG A 33 -10.99 -21.31 2.08
N TYR A 34 -12.03 -20.63 2.57
CA TYR A 34 -13.29 -20.48 1.88
C TYR A 34 -13.65 -19.00 1.77
N ASP A 35 -14.29 -18.61 0.67
CA ASP A 35 -14.85 -17.28 0.53
C ASP A 35 -16.20 -17.14 1.26
N SER A 36 -16.84 -15.97 1.14
CA SER A 36 -18.14 -15.69 1.77
C SER A 36 -19.29 -16.56 1.25
N THR A 37 -19.12 -17.20 0.08
CA THR A 37 -20.09 -18.14 -0.50
C THR A 37 -19.82 -19.59 -0.10
N TRP A 38 -18.78 -19.80 0.72
CA TRP A 38 -18.30 -21.11 1.14
C TRP A 38 -17.73 -21.94 -0.03
N SER A 39 -17.17 -21.25 -1.03
CA SER A 39 -16.41 -21.85 -2.13
C SER A 39 -14.92 -21.89 -1.76
N PRO A 40 -14.17 -22.96 -2.11
CA PRO A 40 -12.75 -23.02 -1.84
C PRO A 40 -12.00 -21.88 -2.55
N ALA A 41 -11.25 -21.13 -1.75
CA ALA A 41 -10.42 -20.02 -2.18
C ALA A 41 -9.06 -20.13 -1.47
N PRO A 42 -8.27 -21.18 -1.79
CA PRO A 42 -6.99 -21.43 -1.12
C PRO A 42 -6.07 -20.21 -1.25
N LEU A 43 -5.37 -19.89 -0.16
CA LEU A 43 -4.33 -18.87 -0.18
C LEU A 43 -3.00 -19.55 -0.50
N GLU A 44 -2.44 -19.22 -1.66
CA GLU A 44 -1.14 -19.68 -2.14
C GLU A 44 -0.12 -18.54 -2.03
N GLN A 45 0.92 -18.74 -1.23
CA GLN A 45 2.00 -17.76 -1.02
C GLN A 45 3.33 -18.48 -1.01
N THR A 46 4.35 -17.90 -1.65
CA THR A 46 5.71 -18.48 -1.58
C THR A 46 6.16 -18.57 -0.11
N LEU A 47 7.07 -19.50 0.20
CA LEU A 47 7.58 -19.64 1.57
C LEU A 47 8.19 -18.32 2.06
N LEU A 48 8.85 -17.58 1.17
CA LEU A 48 9.34 -16.24 1.44
C LEU A 48 8.22 -15.25 1.83
N GLN A 49 7.15 -15.19 1.04
CA GLN A 49 6.02 -14.30 1.33
C GLN A 49 5.32 -14.67 2.65
N ALA A 50 5.18 -15.97 2.92
CA ALA A 50 4.60 -16.48 4.15
C ALA A 50 5.48 -16.13 5.37
N ALA A 51 6.79 -16.35 5.27
CA ALA A 51 7.74 -16.06 6.35
C ALA A 51 7.84 -14.55 6.67
N LEU A 52 7.77 -13.68 5.66
CA LEU A 52 7.78 -12.22 5.84
C LEU A 52 6.57 -11.70 6.63
N GLN A 53 5.46 -12.44 6.69
CA GLN A 53 4.29 -12.09 7.49
C GLN A 53 4.43 -12.47 8.98
N ASN A 54 5.51 -13.15 9.36
CA ASN A 54 5.92 -13.43 10.74
C ASN A 54 4.87 -14.12 11.65
N PHE A 55 3.89 -14.84 11.06
CA PHE A 55 2.82 -15.60 11.72
C PHE A 55 2.45 -15.13 13.14
N ALA A 56 1.38 -14.34 13.25
CA ALA A 56 0.83 -13.93 14.54
C ALA A 56 0.62 -15.15 15.48
N PRO A 57 0.87 -15.03 16.80
CA PRO A 57 0.75 -16.15 17.73
C PRO A 57 -0.61 -16.88 17.65
N SER A 58 -1.69 -16.14 17.40
CA SER A 58 -3.05 -16.68 17.25
C SER A 58 -3.27 -17.56 16.03
N ASN A 59 -2.36 -17.52 15.05
CA ASN A 59 -2.50 -18.21 13.76
C ASN A 59 -1.58 -19.44 13.65
N ARG A 60 -0.78 -19.76 14.67
CA ARG A 60 0.20 -20.85 14.61
C ARG A 60 -0.39 -22.25 14.73
N SER A 61 -1.60 -22.38 15.28
CA SER A 61 -2.25 -23.67 15.54
C SER A 61 -3.62 -23.82 14.88
N ARG A 62 -3.81 -23.20 13.71
CA ARG A 62 -5.12 -23.16 13.02
C ARG A 62 -5.01 -23.41 11.53
N PHE A 63 -4.22 -24.39 11.14
CA PHE A 63 -4.18 -24.83 9.74
C PHE A 63 -5.28 -25.86 9.49
N ASP A 64 -6.00 -25.67 8.39
CA ASP A 64 -6.91 -26.69 7.89
C ASP A 64 -6.11 -27.95 7.48
N PRO A 65 -6.61 -29.18 7.69
CA PRO A 65 -5.90 -30.42 7.38
C PRO A 65 -5.45 -30.58 5.91
N TYR A 66 -6.10 -29.88 4.97
CA TYR A 66 -5.71 -29.86 3.57
C TYR A 66 -4.65 -28.80 3.25
N SER A 67 -4.25 -27.97 4.22
CA SER A 67 -3.13 -27.04 4.05
C SER A 67 -1.81 -27.81 3.92
N ALA A 68 -0.87 -27.28 3.15
CA ALA A 68 0.40 -27.96 2.90
C ALA A 68 1.50 -27.00 2.43
N ILE A 69 2.75 -27.44 2.57
CA ILE A 69 3.89 -26.88 1.85
C ILE A 69 4.13 -27.73 0.60
N LEU A 70 4.15 -27.08 -0.57
CA LEU A 70 4.31 -27.75 -1.86
C LEU A 70 4.98 -26.82 -2.89
N ARG A 71 5.31 -27.34 -4.08
CA ARG A 71 5.83 -26.50 -5.17
C ARG A 71 4.75 -25.51 -5.64
N THR A 72 5.16 -24.30 -6.03
CA THR A 72 4.27 -23.30 -6.64
C THR A 72 3.53 -23.89 -7.85
N GLY A 73 2.21 -23.69 -7.92
CA GLY A 73 1.35 -24.28 -8.95
C GLY A 73 1.14 -25.79 -8.81
N GLY A 74 1.54 -26.39 -7.68
CA GLY A 74 1.39 -27.81 -7.40
C GLY A 74 0.04 -28.19 -6.79
N LEU A 75 -0.89 -27.26 -6.59
CA LEU A 75 -2.23 -27.53 -6.09
C LEU A 75 -3.18 -27.87 -7.26
N ARG A 76 -3.92 -28.96 -7.14
CA ARG A 76 -5.09 -29.25 -7.98
C ARG A 76 -6.26 -29.66 -7.11
N TYR A 77 -7.44 -29.12 -7.40
CA TYR A 77 -8.66 -29.56 -6.74
C TYR A 77 -9.86 -29.45 -7.69
N TRP A 78 -10.84 -30.33 -7.48
CA TRP A 78 -12.09 -30.32 -8.24
C TRP A 78 -13.24 -30.86 -7.41
N LEU A 79 -14.44 -30.38 -7.72
CA LEU A 79 -15.67 -30.80 -7.07
C LEU A 79 -15.97 -32.25 -7.47
N ILE A 80 -16.13 -33.11 -6.48
CA ILE A 80 -16.52 -34.51 -6.68
C ILE A 80 -17.95 -34.79 -6.24
N ASP A 81 -18.54 -33.91 -5.43
CA ASP A 81 -19.92 -34.01 -4.96
C ASP A 81 -20.46 -32.60 -4.67
N SER A 82 -21.39 -32.13 -5.49
CA SER A 82 -21.99 -30.80 -5.36
C SER A 82 -22.96 -30.68 -4.20
N ALA A 83 -23.67 -31.76 -3.86
CA ALA A 83 -24.64 -31.78 -2.78
C ALA A 83 -23.94 -31.70 -1.41
N GLN A 84 -22.83 -32.42 -1.26
CA GLN A 84 -22.02 -32.43 -0.03
C GLN A 84 -20.83 -31.46 -0.07
N ARG A 85 -20.65 -30.71 -1.16
CA ARG A 85 -19.51 -29.80 -1.40
C ARG A 85 -18.16 -30.45 -1.12
N ARG A 86 -18.00 -31.72 -1.51
CA ARG A 86 -16.73 -32.44 -1.35
C ARG A 86 -15.82 -32.16 -2.54
N TYR A 87 -14.57 -31.88 -2.24
CA TYR A 87 -13.51 -31.65 -3.22
C TYR A 87 -12.47 -32.76 -3.10
N LYS A 88 -11.97 -33.24 -4.24
CA LYS A 88 -10.73 -34.01 -4.28
C LYS A 88 -9.58 -33.02 -4.39
N VAL A 89 -8.53 -33.23 -3.62
CA VAL A 89 -7.33 -32.37 -3.59
C VAL A 89 -6.11 -33.21 -3.89
N GLU A 90 -5.25 -32.71 -4.77
CA GLU A 90 -3.98 -33.33 -5.15
C GLU A 90 -2.86 -32.30 -5.00
N TYR A 91 -1.72 -32.78 -4.49
CA TYR A 91 -0.53 -31.97 -4.28
C TYR A 91 0.63 -32.54 -5.09
N ARG A 92 1.35 -31.66 -5.78
CA ARG A 92 2.62 -31.98 -6.43
C ARG A 92 3.79 -31.51 -5.55
N ASP A 93 4.78 -32.38 -5.38
CA ASP A 93 6.00 -32.11 -4.60
C ASP A 93 5.72 -31.61 -3.18
N ARG A 94 4.71 -32.18 -2.52
CA ARG A 94 4.37 -31.87 -1.12
C ARG A 94 5.54 -32.21 -0.21
N GLN A 95 5.87 -31.30 0.68
CA GLN A 95 6.89 -31.47 1.70
C GLN A 95 6.28 -32.03 2.99
N ALA A 96 6.99 -32.95 3.64
CA ALA A 96 6.60 -33.54 4.91
C ALA A 96 7.04 -32.65 6.09
N ILE A 97 6.58 -31.40 6.09
CA ILE A 97 6.86 -30.41 7.13
C ILE A 97 5.54 -30.09 7.81
N ASP A 98 5.54 -30.16 9.15
CA ASP A 98 4.41 -29.74 9.94
C ASP A 98 4.24 -28.21 9.86
N LEU A 99 3.00 -27.76 9.61
CA LEU A 99 2.75 -26.34 9.36
C LEU A 99 2.87 -25.49 10.62
N GLU A 100 2.59 -26.06 11.79
CA GLU A 100 2.80 -25.37 13.06
C GLU A 100 4.31 -25.20 13.30
N GLN A 101 5.11 -26.24 13.03
CA GLN A 101 6.58 -26.13 13.08
C GLN A 101 7.13 -25.09 12.11
N PHE A 102 6.58 -24.99 10.89
CA PHE A 102 6.95 -23.94 9.94
C PHE A 102 6.56 -22.55 10.44
N ALA A 103 5.37 -22.38 11.01
CA ALA A 103 4.92 -21.11 11.57
C ALA A 103 5.78 -20.66 12.75
N ASP A 104 6.11 -21.58 13.66
CA ASP A 104 7.02 -21.32 14.78
C ASP A 104 8.42 -20.95 14.29
N PHE A 105 8.96 -21.69 13.32
CA PHE A 105 10.24 -21.35 12.69
C PHE A 105 10.27 -19.93 12.11
N CYS A 106 9.22 -19.55 11.36
CA CYS A 106 9.13 -18.20 10.79
C CYS A 106 9.07 -17.12 11.87
N HIS A 107 8.37 -17.41 12.96
CA HIS A 107 8.28 -16.48 14.09
C HIS A 107 9.59 -16.34 14.86
N GLU A 108 10.29 -17.45 15.13
CA GLU A 108 11.60 -17.44 15.77
C GLU A 108 12.63 -16.69 14.94
N LEU A 109 12.59 -16.86 13.61
CA LEU A 109 13.47 -16.15 12.70
C LEU A 109 13.15 -14.65 12.64
N ASP A 110 11.88 -14.26 12.77
CA ASP A 110 11.41 -12.87 12.82
C ASP A 110 11.99 -12.00 11.68
N LEU A 111 11.88 -12.49 10.44
CA LEU A 111 12.36 -11.76 9.25
C LEU A 111 11.72 -10.38 9.11
N GLY A 112 10.49 -10.22 9.58
CA GLY A 112 9.81 -8.93 9.63
C GLY A 112 10.58 -7.91 10.46
N ARG A 113 10.96 -8.25 11.70
CA ARG A 113 11.76 -7.36 12.56
C ARG A 113 13.18 -7.17 12.04
N GLN A 114 13.81 -8.22 11.50
CA GLN A 114 15.15 -8.09 10.91
C GLN A 114 15.14 -7.12 9.72
N TYR A 115 14.14 -7.22 8.84
CA TYR A 115 14.00 -6.31 7.71
C TYR A 115 13.64 -4.89 8.16
N GLN A 116 12.78 -4.73 9.16
CA GLN A 116 12.49 -3.42 9.74
C GLN A 116 13.75 -2.76 10.33
N THR A 117 14.57 -3.53 11.03
CA THR A 117 15.87 -3.05 11.57
C THR A 117 16.81 -2.62 10.45
N HIS A 118 16.84 -3.36 9.34
CA HIS A 118 17.60 -3.00 8.14
C HIS A 118 17.07 -1.72 7.48
N LEU A 119 15.75 -1.54 7.40
CA LEU A 119 15.17 -0.29 6.90
C LEU A 119 15.54 0.89 7.80
N ASP A 120 15.43 0.74 9.12
CA ASP A 120 15.77 1.82 10.05
C ASP A 120 17.27 2.14 10.03
N SER A 121 18.16 1.17 9.80
CA SER A 121 19.60 1.46 9.69
C SER A 121 19.96 2.27 8.43
N VAL A 122 19.17 2.14 7.37
CA VAL A 122 19.35 2.89 6.12
C VAL A 122 18.65 4.24 6.16
N PHE A 123 17.39 4.28 6.61
CA PHE A 123 16.53 5.47 6.53
C PHE A 123 16.50 6.33 7.80
N LYS A 124 16.90 5.76 8.95
CA LYS A 124 16.95 6.45 10.24
C LYS A 124 18.28 6.17 10.97
N PRO A 125 19.44 6.37 10.31
CA PRO A 125 20.72 6.12 10.95
C PRO A 125 20.92 7.07 12.15
N PRO A 126 21.63 6.65 13.21
CA PRO A 126 21.82 7.49 14.39
C PRO A 126 22.69 8.73 14.08
N GLY A 127 22.45 9.82 14.81
CA GLY A 127 23.29 11.01 14.78
C GLY A 127 23.11 11.88 13.52
N PRO A 128 24.16 12.63 13.11
CA PRO A 128 24.06 13.58 11.99
C PRO A 128 23.67 12.95 10.64
N ALA A 129 23.90 11.65 10.46
CA ALA A 129 23.51 10.93 9.26
C ALA A 129 21.99 10.90 9.05
N ALA A 130 21.18 10.85 10.13
CA ALA A 130 19.72 10.90 10.02
C ALA A 130 19.24 12.20 9.37
N GLN A 131 19.87 13.32 9.74
CA GLN A 131 19.54 14.63 9.17
C GLN A 131 19.91 14.69 7.69
N ALA A 132 21.07 14.15 7.30
CA ALA A 132 21.49 14.11 5.91
C ALA A 132 20.54 13.27 5.04
N VAL A 133 20.11 12.11 5.54
CA VAL A 133 19.11 11.26 4.85
C VAL A 133 17.79 12.01 4.72
N ALA A 134 17.27 12.57 5.82
CA ALA A 134 16.01 13.32 5.80
C ALA A 134 16.05 14.50 4.81
N SER A 135 17.13 15.28 4.83
CA SER A 135 17.34 16.39 3.89
C SER A 135 17.40 15.90 2.44
N ALA A 136 18.13 14.82 2.15
CA ALA A 136 18.19 14.28 0.79
C ALA A 136 16.82 13.82 0.26
N PHE A 137 15.99 13.21 1.12
CA PHE A 137 14.61 12.86 0.77
C PHE A 137 13.75 14.10 0.52
N MET A 138 13.81 15.09 1.43
CA MET A 138 13.06 16.34 1.28
C MET A 138 13.44 17.08 -0.01
N ASP A 139 14.73 17.14 -0.33
CA ASP A 139 15.23 17.82 -1.53
C ASP A 139 14.83 17.07 -2.81
N SER A 140 14.83 15.73 -2.77
CA SER A 140 14.32 14.91 -3.87
C SER A 140 12.83 15.13 -4.11
N GLU A 141 12.01 15.15 -3.05
CA GLU A 141 10.56 15.41 -3.15
C GLU A 141 10.28 16.84 -3.64
N ARG A 142 11.04 17.82 -3.15
CA ARG A 142 10.98 19.22 -3.61
C ARG A 142 11.27 19.33 -5.11
N ALA A 143 12.37 18.75 -5.57
CA ALA A 143 12.73 18.75 -6.99
C ALA A 143 11.67 18.05 -7.85
N ALA A 144 11.08 16.95 -7.36
CA ALA A 144 9.99 16.27 -8.04
C ALA A 144 8.74 17.17 -8.16
N VAL A 145 8.33 17.84 -7.08
CA VAL A 145 7.20 18.78 -7.09
C VAL A 145 7.46 19.96 -8.03
N GLU A 146 8.68 20.50 -8.07
CA GLU A 146 9.05 21.58 -9.00
C GLU A 146 8.87 21.17 -10.47
N VAL A 147 9.39 19.99 -10.85
CA VAL A 147 9.19 19.43 -12.20
C VAL A 147 7.71 19.24 -12.51
N LEU A 148 6.94 18.71 -11.56
CA LEU A 148 5.50 18.51 -11.74
C LEU A 148 4.75 19.83 -11.87
N ALA A 149 5.16 20.88 -11.18
CA ALA A 149 4.57 22.21 -11.29
C ALA A 149 4.81 22.81 -12.69
N HIS A 150 6.02 22.67 -13.24
CA HIS A 150 6.31 23.04 -14.63
C HIS A 150 5.41 22.30 -15.64
N ILE A 151 5.25 20.99 -15.46
CA ILE A 151 4.40 20.18 -16.34
C ILE A 151 2.94 20.62 -16.23
N ALA A 152 2.45 20.85 -15.00
CA ALA A 152 1.07 21.23 -14.74
C ALA A 152 0.72 22.58 -15.37
N VAL A 153 1.60 23.58 -15.29
CA VAL A 153 1.33 24.89 -15.94
C VAL A 153 1.35 24.77 -17.46
N MET A 154 2.26 23.97 -18.04
CA MET A 154 2.30 23.71 -19.49
C MET A 154 1.05 22.99 -20.00
N LYS A 155 0.47 22.10 -19.18
CA LYS A 155 -0.80 21.41 -19.47
C LYS A 155 -2.03 22.30 -19.27
N GLY A 156 -1.88 23.45 -18.64
CA GLY A 156 -3.00 24.28 -18.20
C GLY A 156 -3.77 23.68 -17.02
N ASP A 157 -3.17 22.75 -16.27
CA ASP A 157 -3.76 22.17 -15.06
C ASP A 157 -3.74 23.13 -13.87
N ILE A 158 -2.86 24.14 -13.90
CA ILE A 158 -2.74 25.20 -12.90
C ILE A 158 -2.56 26.55 -13.59
N THR A 159 -2.94 27.63 -12.90
CA THR A 159 -2.68 29.01 -13.37
C THR A 159 -1.24 29.43 -13.07
N GLU A 160 -0.78 30.51 -13.72
CA GLU A 160 0.54 31.09 -13.45
C GLU A 160 0.71 31.50 -11.97
N ALA A 161 -0.32 32.08 -11.36
CA ALA A 161 -0.28 32.46 -9.94
C ALA A 161 -0.14 31.24 -9.00
N ALA A 162 -0.85 30.16 -9.32
CA ALA A 162 -0.76 28.90 -8.59
C ALA A 162 0.62 28.24 -8.79
N TYR A 163 1.17 28.32 -9.99
CA TYR A 163 2.52 27.85 -10.30
C TYR A 163 3.60 28.61 -9.53
N GLN A 164 3.56 29.94 -9.48
CA GLN A 164 4.51 30.73 -8.68
C GLN A 164 4.41 30.39 -7.18
N THR A 165 3.19 30.21 -6.67
CA THR A 165 2.96 29.76 -5.28
C THR A 165 3.67 28.42 -5.00
N LEU A 166 3.54 27.44 -5.90
CA LEU A 166 4.20 26.15 -5.74
C LEU A 166 5.74 26.26 -5.77
N LEU A 167 6.29 27.11 -6.63
CA LEU A 167 7.74 27.35 -6.66
C LEU A 167 8.24 27.98 -5.37
N ASP A 168 7.53 28.96 -4.83
CA ASP A 168 7.87 29.61 -3.57
C ASP A 168 7.84 28.61 -2.41
N MET A 169 6.84 27.72 -2.39
CA MET A 169 6.72 26.63 -1.42
C MET A 169 7.91 25.67 -1.50
N VAL A 170 8.28 25.22 -2.71
CA VAL A 170 9.39 24.28 -2.90
C VAL A 170 10.73 24.91 -2.52
N LYS A 171 10.93 26.18 -2.87
CA LYS A 171 12.16 26.95 -2.55
C LYS A 171 12.23 27.40 -1.09
N SER A 172 11.22 27.07 -0.28
CA SER A 172 11.12 27.43 1.14
C SER A 172 11.22 28.93 1.38
N VAL A 173 10.53 29.73 0.54
CA VAL A 173 10.34 31.17 0.78
C VAL A 173 9.51 31.35 2.05
N ASP A 174 9.91 32.29 2.90
CA ASP A 174 9.15 32.61 4.11
C ASP A 174 7.75 33.13 3.73
N GLN A 175 6.71 32.40 4.14
CA GLN A 175 5.28 32.68 3.90
C GLN A 175 4.89 32.77 2.42
N PRO A 176 4.74 31.63 1.71
CA PRO A 176 4.23 31.62 0.35
C PRO A 176 2.81 32.18 0.31
N ARG A 177 2.54 33.02 -0.70
CA ARG A 177 1.25 33.67 -0.89
C ARG A 177 0.64 33.32 -2.24
N TRP A 178 -0.66 33.06 -2.24
CA TRP A 178 -1.45 32.81 -3.44
C TRP A 178 -2.46 33.93 -3.63
N ASP A 179 -2.32 34.69 -4.71
CA ASP A 179 -3.13 35.89 -5.01
C ASP A 179 -3.15 36.89 -3.84
N GLY A 180 -2.00 37.06 -3.19
CA GLY A 180 -1.82 37.98 -2.06
C GLY A 180 -2.39 37.49 -0.73
N LYS A 181 -2.98 36.29 -0.68
CA LYS A 181 -3.43 35.66 0.58
C LYS A 181 -2.41 34.64 1.05
N ASP A 182 -2.34 34.46 2.36
CA ASP A 182 -1.53 33.39 2.95
C ASP A 182 -2.09 32.02 2.51
N VAL A 183 -1.23 31.01 2.54
CA VAL A 183 -1.55 29.67 2.06
C VAL A 183 -1.50 28.69 3.21
N ARG A 184 -2.50 27.81 3.27
CA ARG A 184 -2.52 26.64 4.14
C ARG A 184 -2.33 25.37 3.32
N TYR A 185 -1.67 24.38 3.90
CA TYR A 185 -1.54 23.05 3.33
C TYR A 185 -2.06 22.01 4.33
N CYS A 186 -2.86 21.07 3.82
CA CYS A 186 -3.54 20.05 4.59
C CYS A 186 -3.27 18.67 3.98
N GLN A 187 -3.22 17.66 4.85
CA GLN A 187 -3.27 16.28 4.39
C GLN A 187 -4.68 15.95 3.91
N LEU A 188 -4.79 15.17 2.83
CA LEU A 188 -6.09 14.77 2.30
C LEU A 188 -6.62 13.51 2.97
N HIS A 189 -7.84 13.61 3.48
CA HIS A 189 -8.62 12.48 3.98
C HIS A 189 -9.80 12.22 3.05
N MET A 190 -10.14 10.94 2.87
CA MET A 190 -11.27 10.53 2.04
C MET A 190 -12.25 9.63 2.77
N LEU A 191 -13.52 9.71 2.33
CA LEU A 191 -14.63 8.90 2.82
C LEU A 191 -14.94 9.09 4.31
N ASP A 192 -14.63 10.25 4.88
CA ASP A 192 -15.01 10.55 6.25
C ASP A 192 -16.54 10.59 6.38
N THR A 193 -17.07 9.75 7.27
CA THR A 193 -18.49 9.60 7.56
C THR A 193 -18.69 9.31 9.04
N TYR A 194 -19.91 9.50 9.55
CA TYR A 194 -20.24 9.16 10.94
C TYR A 194 -19.93 7.70 11.35
N THR A 195 -19.77 6.77 10.41
CA THR A 195 -19.42 5.36 10.67
C THR A 195 -18.01 4.96 10.23
N PHE A 196 -17.23 5.88 9.67
CA PHE A 196 -15.91 5.59 9.15
C PHE A 196 -15.08 6.88 9.21
N PRO A 197 -13.99 6.93 10.00
CA PRO A 197 -13.19 8.15 10.25
C PRO A 197 -12.38 8.62 9.02
N GLY A 198 -12.71 8.13 7.84
CA GLY A 198 -11.99 8.33 6.61
C GLY A 198 -10.66 7.57 6.54
N SER A 199 -9.96 7.75 5.43
CA SER A 199 -8.60 7.24 5.23
C SER A 199 -7.71 8.37 4.77
N LEU A 200 -6.55 8.48 5.43
CA LEU A 200 -5.51 9.41 5.03
C LEU A 200 -4.88 8.95 3.71
N LEU A 201 -4.80 9.85 2.74
CA LEU A 201 -4.07 9.65 1.50
C LEU A 201 -2.59 9.99 1.73
N GLN A 202 -1.75 8.97 1.83
CA GLN A 202 -0.33 9.10 2.11
C GLN A 202 0.36 9.93 1.01
N GLY A 203 1.03 11.01 1.45
CA GLY A 203 1.77 11.93 0.57
C GLY A 203 0.90 12.89 -0.26
N ALA A 204 -0.43 12.76 -0.25
CA ALA A 204 -1.30 13.69 -0.96
C ALA A 204 -1.48 14.99 -0.16
N LEU A 205 -1.41 16.12 -0.85
CA LEU A 205 -1.51 17.44 -0.25
C LEU A 205 -2.63 18.25 -0.90
N LEU A 206 -3.36 18.97 -0.06
CA LEU A 206 -4.31 20.00 -0.45
C LEU A 206 -3.72 21.35 -0.04
N ILE A 207 -3.59 22.25 -1.00
CA ILE A 207 -3.05 23.59 -0.80
C ILE A 207 -4.18 24.58 -1.12
N GLN A 208 -4.48 25.48 -0.19
CA GLN A 208 -5.61 26.40 -0.28
C GLN A 208 -5.19 27.80 0.18
N GLN A 209 -5.88 28.81 -0.34
CA GLN A 209 -5.82 30.15 0.24
C GLN A 209 -6.42 30.12 1.66
N ASP A 210 -5.70 30.69 2.61
CA ASP A 210 -6.18 30.85 3.98
C ASP A 210 -7.21 32.00 4.04
N GLY A 211 -8.33 31.77 4.71
CA GLY A 211 -9.46 32.68 4.71
C GLY A 211 -10.67 32.14 5.46
N ALA A 212 -11.74 32.95 5.56
CA ALA A 212 -12.92 32.61 6.37
C ALA A 212 -13.71 31.39 5.85
N ARG A 213 -13.67 31.12 4.54
CA ARG A 213 -14.27 29.93 3.90
C ARG A 213 -13.29 29.34 2.90
N PRO A 214 -12.25 28.64 3.38
CA PRO A 214 -11.16 28.18 2.54
C PRO A 214 -11.59 27.08 1.55
N ASP A 215 -12.69 26.39 1.83
CA ASP A 215 -13.24 25.33 0.96
C ASP A 215 -14.02 25.87 -0.24
N ASP A 216 -14.48 27.12 -0.16
CA ASP A 216 -15.19 27.83 -1.24
C ASP A 216 -14.20 28.45 -2.26
N GLY A 217 -12.94 28.66 -1.85
CA GLY A 217 -11.89 29.26 -2.68
C GLY A 217 -11.09 28.24 -3.49
N PRO A 218 -10.23 28.71 -4.41
CA PRO A 218 -9.43 27.84 -5.25
C PRO A 218 -8.51 26.96 -4.41
N CYS A 219 -8.30 25.73 -4.88
CA CYS A 219 -7.40 24.79 -4.25
C CYS A 219 -6.50 24.09 -5.27
N LEU A 220 -5.31 23.76 -4.82
CA LEU A 220 -4.32 22.97 -5.53
C LEU A 220 -4.26 21.60 -4.87
N VAL A 221 -4.34 20.56 -5.67
CA VAL A 221 -4.25 19.19 -5.19
C VAL A 221 -3.01 18.54 -5.77
N TYR A 222 -2.15 18.04 -4.89
CA TYR A 222 -1.01 17.20 -5.23
C TYR A 222 -1.32 15.75 -4.90
N LEU A 223 -1.21 14.88 -5.90
CA LEU A 223 -1.43 13.45 -5.83
C LEU A 223 -0.14 12.73 -6.29
N PRO A 224 0.67 12.19 -5.36
CA PRO A 224 1.96 11.61 -5.70
C PRO A 224 1.81 10.37 -6.60
N SER A 225 2.62 10.27 -7.64
CA SER A 225 2.58 9.17 -8.62
C SER A 225 1.26 9.01 -9.39
N GLU A 226 0.40 10.03 -9.41
CA GLU A 226 -0.76 10.06 -10.30
C GLU A 226 -0.28 10.31 -11.75
N SER A 227 -0.87 9.61 -12.71
CA SER A 227 -0.32 9.49 -14.06
C SER A 227 -0.67 10.66 -14.99
N SER A 228 -1.76 11.36 -14.76
CA SER A 228 -2.34 12.32 -15.71
C SER A 228 -2.20 13.77 -15.26
N HIS A 229 -2.65 14.05 -14.04
CA HIS A 229 -2.75 15.34 -13.36
C HIS A 229 -2.23 15.24 -11.91
N PRO A 230 -0.94 14.95 -11.69
CA PRO A 230 -0.35 14.83 -10.35
C PRO A 230 -0.39 16.13 -9.55
N ILE A 231 -0.45 17.29 -10.22
CA ILE A 231 -0.79 18.58 -9.62
C ILE A 231 -1.91 19.18 -10.46
N LYS A 232 -3.02 19.54 -9.82
CA LYS A 232 -4.14 20.18 -10.50
C LYS A 232 -4.82 21.22 -9.62
N GLN A 233 -5.21 22.33 -10.24
CA GLN A 233 -5.99 23.39 -9.62
C GLN A 233 -7.48 23.16 -9.84
N PHE A 234 -8.27 23.45 -8.81
CA PHE A 234 -9.72 23.46 -8.84
C PHE A 234 -10.25 24.80 -8.34
N ALA A 235 -11.45 25.16 -8.77
CA ALA A 235 -12.11 26.40 -8.34
C ALA A 235 -12.54 26.35 -6.86
N SER A 236 -12.78 25.16 -6.32
CA SER A 236 -13.15 24.92 -4.93
C SER A 236 -12.90 23.47 -4.52
N LEU A 237 -12.95 23.20 -3.22
CA LEU A 237 -12.87 21.82 -2.70
C LEU A 237 -14.04 20.95 -3.21
N TRP A 238 -15.21 21.56 -3.41
CA TRP A 238 -16.35 20.88 -4.01
C TRP A 238 -16.09 20.49 -5.48
N ALA A 239 -15.50 21.39 -6.27
CA ALA A 239 -15.14 21.07 -7.66
C ALA A 239 -14.12 19.93 -7.75
N PHE A 240 -13.15 19.90 -6.83
CA PHE A 240 -12.24 18.77 -6.67
C PHE A 240 -12.99 17.47 -6.34
N ASN A 241 -13.92 17.50 -5.39
CA ASN A 241 -14.68 16.31 -5.00
C ASN A 241 -15.52 15.75 -6.18
N VAL A 242 -16.19 16.62 -6.95
CA VAL A 242 -16.93 16.20 -8.15
C VAL A 242 -16.00 15.51 -9.15
N TRP A 243 -14.86 16.13 -9.45
CA TRP A 243 -13.86 15.55 -10.34
C TRP A 243 -13.34 14.20 -9.83
N LEU A 244 -13.07 14.10 -8.53
CA LEU A 244 -12.55 12.90 -7.89
C LEU A 244 -13.56 11.74 -7.97
N VAL A 245 -14.84 12.00 -7.71
CA VAL A 245 -15.91 10.98 -7.85
C VAL A 245 -15.98 10.48 -9.29
N THR A 246 -15.91 11.36 -10.28
CA THR A 246 -15.86 10.96 -11.69
C THR A 246 -14.62 10.12 -12.01
N ALA A 247 -13.44 10.55 -11.55
CA ALA A 247 -12.18 9.85 -11.79
C ALA A 247 -12.18 8.44 -11.15
N LEU A 248 -12.75 8.30 -9.95
CA LEU A 248 -12.96 7.02 -9.26
C LEU A 248 -13.95 6.08 -9.96
N GLY A 249 -14.65 6.53 -11.00
CA GLY A 249 -15.39 5.64 -11.91
C GLY A 249 -14.48 4.66 -12.66
N SER A 250 -13.23 5.03 -12.91
CA SER A 250 -12.25 4.23 -13.64
C SER A 250 -11.58 3.17 -12.74
N GLU A 251 -11.47 1.93 -13.25
CA GLU A 251 -10.73 0.87 -12.55
C GLU A 251 -9.24 1.24 -12.36
N HIS A 252 -8.64 1.89 -13.35
CA HIS A 252 -7.25 2.35 -13.26
C HIS A 252 -7.06 3.30 -12.08
N TYR A 253 -7.98 4.24 -11.91
CA TYR A 253 -7.92 5.24 -10.84
C TYR A 253 -8.19 4.61 -9.47
N ARG A 254 -9.11 3.65 -9.38
CA ARG A 254 -9.30 2.86 -8.14
C ARG A 254 -8.04 2.09 -7.75
N ARG A 255 -7.30 1.53 -8.71
CA ARG A 255 -6.02 0.85 -8.47
C ARG A 255 -4.90 1.83 -8.07
N TYR A 256 -4.93 3.07 -8.53
CA TYR A 256 -4.03 4.10 -8.02
C TYR A 256 -4.33 4.39 -6.54
N PHE A 257 -5.60 4.56 -6.17
CA PHE A 257 -6.00 4.84 -4.78
C PHE A 257 -5.64 3.73 -3.79
N SER A 258 -5.43 2.49 -4.26
CA SER A 258 -5.00 1.40 -3.37
C SER A 258 -3.54 1.53 -2.91
N ARG A 259 -2.75 2.35 -3.60
CA ARG A 259 -1.33 2.57 -3.30
C ARG A 259 -1.12 3.75 -2.36
N VAL A 260 -2.02 4.74 -2.39
CA VAL A 260 -1.95 5.94 -1.53
C VAL A 260 -2.66 5.76 -0.19
N VAL A 261 -3.51 4.74 -0.03
CA VAL A 261 -4.10 4.38 1.26
C VAL A 261 -3.22 3.35 1.97
N SER A 262 -3.07 3.45 3.30
CA SER A 262 -2.28 2.49 4.06
C SER A 262 -2.83 1.06 3.90
N LEU A 263 -1.95 0.06 3.81
CA LEU A 263 -2.35 -1.34 3.58
C LEU A 263 -3.35 -1.85 4.62
N GLY A 264 -3.20 -1.42 5.88
CA GLY A 264 -4.12 -1.77 6.97
C GLY A 264 -5.53 -1.19 6.82
N GLN A 265 -5.68 -0.05 6.15
CA GLN A 265 -6.97 0.61 5.89
C GLN A 265 -7.56 0.27 4.52
N ALA A 266 -6.76 -0.27 3.59
CA ALA A 266 -7.15 -0.50 2.20
C ALA A 266 -8.46 -1.30 2.06
N SER A 267 -8.60 -2.42 2.79
CA SER A 267 -9.81 -3.26 2.73
C SER A 267 -11.08 -2.50 3.15
N ALA A 268 -11.01 -1.78 4.27
CA ALA A 268 -12.13 -0.98 4.77
C ALA A 268 -12.47 0.17 3.81
N PHE A 269 -11.43 0.85 3.31
CA PHE A 269 -11.53 1.92 2.33
C PHE A 269 -12.25 1.46 1.05
N PHE A 270 -11.81 0.37 0.41
CA PHE A 270 -12.44 -0.13 -0.82
C PHE A 270 -13.84 -0.67 -0.61
N THR A 271 -14.13 -1.28 0.55
CA THR A 271 -15.49 -1.70 0.89
C THR A 271 -16.43 -0.49 0.94
N LYS A 272 -15.98 0.62 1.54
CA LYS A 272 -16.76 1.87 1.62
C LYS A 272 -16.85 2.57 0.26
N LEU A 273 -15.76 2.65 -0.48
CA LEU A 273 -15.70 3.22 -1.83
C LEU A 273 -16.71 2.52 -2.76
N THR A 274 -16.73 1.20 -2.75
CA THR A 274 -17.65 0.39 -3.57
C THR A 274 -19.10 0.61 -3.14
N ARG A 275 -19.39 0.71 -1.84
CA ARG A 275 -20.75 0.98 -1.34
C ARG A 275 -21.22 2.41 -1.61
N GLY A 276 -20.32 3.39 -1.60
CA GLY A 276 -20.62 4.81 -1.83
C GLY A 276 -20.74 5.16 -3.32
N CYS A 277 -19.97 4.53 -4.20
CA CYS A 277 -20.02 4.76 -5.65
C CYS A 277 -21.09 3.94 -6.39
N ILE A 278 -21.75 2.96 -5.75
CA ILE A 278 -22.81 2.11 -6.35
C ILE A 278 -24.23 2.59 -6.01
N ARG A 279 -24.41 3.85 -5.61
CA ARG A 279 -25.75 4.46 -5.57
C ARG A 279 -25.78 5.73 -6.41
N PRO A 280 -26.49 5.75 -7.56
CA PRO A 280 -27.02 7.00 -8.08
C PRO A 280 -28.00 7.63 -7.08
#